data_AF-A0A839K5M0-F1
#
_entry.id   AF-A0A839K5M0-F1
#
_cell.length_a   1.000
_cell.length_b   1.000
_cell.length_c   1.000
_cell.angle_alpha   90.00
_cell.angle_beta   90.00
_cell.angle_gamma   90.00
#
_symmetry.space_group_name_H-M   'P 1'
#
loop_
_entity.id
_entity.type
_entity.pdbx_description
1 polymer ?
#
loop_
_entity_poly.entity_id
_entity_poly.type
_entity_poly.pdbx_seq_one_letter_code
_entity_poly.pdbx_strand_id
1 'polypeptide(L)'
;MKKTKLLLAFFTSVLILLLMTACGKNNSDLSKEALKIVGSWAYIHDKETAIAVFSKDGTAEYEGKDYSYVCDSQFIKLKNTDGEMIQLRYLLDDEGMYLYSNNTYSFSGTGKPDGLIGEWECPEKNWSYFFTDKGTFMEDGYFTGYYTVDDKNSTFKLVYNDQFEDTVCYYTLDNDKIKIEYPWRMVKMNVK
;
A
#
# COMPACT_ATOMS: atom_id res chain seq x y z
N MET A 1 -32.97 21.50 50.30
CA MET A 1 -31.68 20.98 49.80
C MET A 1 -31.66 19.46 49.79
N LYS A 2 -32.08 18.80 48.70
CA LYS A 2 -32.00 17.32 48.55
C LYS A 2 -31.95 16.82 47.09
N LYS A 3 -31.85 17.72 46.10
CA LYS A 3 -31.90 17.36 44.67
C LYS A 3 -30.55 17.37 43.94
N THR A 4 -29.50 17.94 44.53
CA THR A 4 -28.17 18.05 43.89
C THR A 4 -27.30 16.79 44.03
N LYS A 5 -27.58 15.90 44.99
CA LYS A 5 -26.79 14.67 45.17
C LYS A 5 -27.21 13.51 44.24
N LEU A 6 -28.39 13.58 43.62
CA LEU A 6 -28.89 12.51 42.75
C LEU A 6 -28.31 12.59 41.32
N LEU A 7 -28.01 13.79 40.84
CA LEU A 7 -27.45 14.03 39.50
C LEU A 7 -25.96 13.66 39.37
N LEU A 8 -25.20 13.79 40.46
CA LEU A 8 -23.75 13.50 40.45
C LEU A 8 -23.44 11.99 40.45
N ALA A 9 -24.31 11.17 41.06
CA ALA A 9 -24.17 9.71 41.07
C ALA A 9 -24.57 9.07 39.73
N PHE A 10 -25.48 9.70 38.98
CA PHE A 10 -25.89 9.21 37.66
C PHE A 10 -24.81 9.46 36.59
N PHE A 11 -24.12 10.61 36.65
CA PHE A 11 -23.04 10.92 35.71
C PHE A 11 -21.78 10.06 35.91
N THR A 12 -21.43 9.70 37.16
CA THR A 12 -20.29 8.81 37.43
C THR A 12 -20.57 7.35 37.02
N SER A 13 -21.82 6.90 37.12
CA SER A 13 -22.21 5.54 36.69
C SER A 13 -22.20 5.37 35.16
N VAL A 14 -22.62 6.40 34.42
CA VAL A 14 -22.61 6.38 32.94
C VAL A 14 -21.18 6.46 32.37
N LEU A 15 -20.25 7.15 33.05
CA LEU A 15 -18.85 7.24 32.62
C LEU A 15 -18.09 5.90 32.82
N ILE A 16 -18.41 5.13 33.85
CA ILE A 16 -17.81 3.80 34.09
C ILE A 16 -18.36 2.75 33.10
N LEU A 17 -19.63 2.85 32.69
CA LEU A 17 -20.17 1.99 31.62
C LEU A 17 -19.59 2.32 30.23
N LEU A 18 -19.23 3.58 29.97
CA LEU A 18 -18.59 3.98 28.70
C LEU A 18 -17.13 3.50 28.60
N LEU A 19 -16.42 3.40 29.73
CA LEU A 19 -15.04 2.87 29.77
C LEU A 19 -14.96 1.36 29.52
N MET A 20 -16.05 0.61 29.67
CA MET A 20 -16.11 -0.83 29.36
C MET A 20 -16.34 -1.13 27.87
N THR A 21 -16.56 -0.11 27.04
CA THR A 21 -16.74 -0.28 25.57
C THR A 21 -15.51 0.11 24.74
N ALA A 22 -14.44 0.59 25.38
CA ALA A 22 -13.19 0.98 24.71
C ALA A 22 -12.15 -0.14 24.58
N CYS A 23 -12.46 -1.37 25.03
CA CYS A 23 -11.67 -2.57 24.75
C CYS A 23 -12.53 -3.59 24.00
N GLY A 24 -13.18 -3.15 22.93
CA GLY A 24 -13.71 -4.06 21.92
C GLY A 24 -12.55 -4.72 21.18
N LYS A 25 -11.95 -5.76 21.77
CA LYS A 25 -11.33 -6.82 20.97
C LYS A 25 -12.46 -7.37 20.10
N ASN A 26 -12.59 -6.83 18.89
CA ASN A 26 -13.41 -7.42 17.87
C ASN A 26 -12.82 -8.82 17.63
N ASN A 27 -13.47 -9.85 18.16
CA ASN A 27 -13.39 -11.18 17.58
C ASN A 27 -14.07 -11.10 16.20
N SER A 28 -13.47 -10.37 15.26
CA SER A 28 -13.80 -10.50 13.86
C SER A 28 -12.94 -11.63 13.34
N ASP A 29 -13.55 -12.81 13.15
CA ASP A 29 -12.90 -13.85 12.38
C ASP A 29 -12.45 -13.25 11.05
N LEU A 30 -11.14 -13.27 10.81
CA LEU A 30 -10.57 -12.78 9.56
C LEU A 30 -11.23 -13.48 8.36
N SER A 31 -11.35 -12.75 7.25
CA SER A 31 -11.79 -13.36 6.00
C SER A 31 -10.83 -14.47 5.59
N LYS A 32 -11.32 -15.43 4.79
CA LYS A 32 -10.46 -16.48 4.21
C LYS A 32 -9.28 -15.90 3.42
N GLU A 33 -9.46 -14.74 2.80
CA GLU A 33 -8.39 -14.03 2.08
C GLU A 33 -7.36 -13.47 3.04
N ALA A 34 -7.79 -12.82 4.13
CA ALA A 34 -6.89 -12.27 5.14
C ALA A 34 -6.03 -13.35 5.80
N LEU A 35 -6.59 -14.53 6.04
CA LEU A 35 -5.83 -15.67 6.58
C LEU A 35 -4.66 -16.12 5.67
N LYS A 36 -4.72 -15.89 4.35
CA LYS A 36 -3.63 -16.26 3.43
C LYS A 36 -2.40 -15.35 3.58
N ILE A 37 -2.61 -14.07 3.90
CA ILE A 37 -1.54 -13.08 4.05
C ILE A 37 -0.99 -12.97 5.47
N VAL A 38 -1.61 -13.62 6.47
CA VAL A 38 -1.11 -13.60 7.86
C VAL A 38 0.35 -14.03 7.94
N GLY A 39 1.17 -13.20 8.59
CA GLY A 39 2.60 -13.41 8.78
C GLY A 39 3.41 -12.12 8.61
N SER A 40 4.71 -12.23 8.82
CA SER A 40 5.69 -11.17 8.55
C SER A 40 6.24 -11.34 7.14
N TRP A 41 6.38 -10.23 6.43
CA TRP A 41 6.81 -10.22 5.05
C TRP A 41 7.90 -9.17 4.85
N ALA A 42 8.87 -9.52 4.03
CA ALA A 42 10.03 -8.69 3.72
C ALA A 42 10.21 -8.62 2.19
N TYR A 43 10.90 -7.59 1.70
CA TYR A 43 11.24 -7.53 0.29
C TYR A 43 12.22 -8.65 -0.08
N ILE A 44 12.18 -9.15 -1.32
CA ILE A 44 13.08 -10.23 -1.72
C ILE A 44 14.57 -9.84 -1.66
N HIS A 45 14.88 -8.53 -1.81
CA HIS A 45 16.23 -7.99 -1.75
C HIS A 45 16.70 -7.63 -0.32
N ASP A 46 15.78 -7.49 0.63
CA ASP A 46 16.07 -7.34 2.07
C ASP A 46 15.12 -8.26 2.84
N LYS A 47 15.62 -9.46 3.17
CA LYS A 47 14.85 -10.52 3.83
C LYS A 47 14.92 -10.46 5.36
N GLU A 48 15.69 -9.53 5.92
CA GLU A 48 15.92 -9.41 7.36
C GLU A 48 14.97 -8.39 8.00
N THR A 49 14.51 -7.43 7.21
CA THR A 49 13.59 -6.38 7.67
C THR A 49 12.15 -6.66 7.23
N ALA A 50 11.24 -6.86 8.20
CA ALA A 50 9.82 -6.92 7.89
C ALA A 50 9.35 -5.55 7.37
N ILE A 51 8.75 -5.52 6.18
CA ILE A 51 8.08 -4.32 5.66
C ILE A 51 6.58 -4.32 5.96
N ALA A 52 6.00 -5.52 6.10
CA ALA A 52 4.60 -5.69 6.45
C ALA A 52 4.43 -6.87 7.41
N VAL A 53 3.59 -6.70 8.44
CA VAL A 53 3.19 -7.77 9.34
C VAL A 53 1.67 -7.80 9.40
N PHE A 54 1.05 -8.95 9.14
CA PHE A 54 -0.40 -9.13 9.20
C PHE A 54 -0.75 -10.16 10.27
N SER A 55 -1.46 -9.73 11.31
CA SER A 55 -1.80 -10.56 12.47
C SER A 55 -3.19 -11.17 12.35
N LYS A 56 -3.42 -12.29 13.06
CA LYS A 56 -4.71 -13.00 13.07
C LYS A 56 -5.86 -12.22 13.71
N ASP A 57 -5.54 -11.20 14.50
CA ASP A 57 -6.50 -10.35 15.20
C ASP A 57 -6.93 -9.11 14.38
N GLY A 58 -6.50 -9.01 13.11
CA GLY A 58 -6.81 -7.87 12.24
C GLY A 58 -5.93 -6.65 12.43
N THR A 59 -4.85 -6.76 13.21
CA THR A 59 -3.80 -5.72 13.28
C THR A 59 -2.74 -5.93 12.20
N ALA A 60 -2.16 -4.83 11.72
CA ALA A 60 -1.07 -4.86 10.77
C ALA A 60 -0.02 -3.81 11.10
N GLU A 61 1.23 -4.08 10.74
CA GLU A 61 2.29 -3.09 10.62
C GLU A 61 2.64 -2.96 9.13
N TYR A 62 2.81 -1.74 8.62
CA TYR A 62 3.26 -1.49 7.25
C TYR A 62 4.18 -0.26 7.23
N GLU A 63 5.38 -0.42 6.69
CA GLU A 63 6.42 0.62 6.66
C GLU A 63 6.70 1.24 8.06
N GLY A 64 6.69 0.39 9.10
CA GLY A 64 6.94 0.79 10.48
C GLY A 64 5.79 1.57 11.16
N LYS A 65 4.58 1.54 10.60
CA LYS A 65 3.38 2.16 11.17
C LYS A 65 2.30 1.13 11.44
N ASP A 66 1.53 1.34 12.51
CA ASP A 66 0.45 0.45 12.94
C ASP A 66 -0.88 0.77 12.24
N TYR A 67 -1.60 -0.29 11.88
CA TYR A 67 -2.90 -0.25 11.23
C TYR A 67 -3.82 -1.36 11.76
N SER A 68 -5.11 -1.18 11.52
CA SER A 68 -6.03 -2.31 11.36
C SER A 68 -6.15 -2.64 9.88
N TYR A 69 -6.40 -3.91 9.53
CA TYR A 69 -6.52 -4.31 8.14
C TYR A 69 -7.70 -5.24 7.86
N VAL A 70 -8.17 -5.14 6.62
CA VAL A 70 -9.05 -6.12 5.96
C VAL A 70 -8.55 -6.31 4.54
N CYS A 71 -8.78 -7.48 3.95
CA CYS A 71 -8.48 -7.69 2.53
C CYS A 71 -9.53 -8.54 1.81
N ASP A 72 -9.61 -8.32 0.51
CA ASP A 72 -10.29 -9.18 -0.47
C ASP A 72 -9.24 -9.81 -1.41
N SER A 73 -9.64 -10.42 -2.53
CA SER A 73 -8.73 -11.11 -3.44
C SER A 73 -7.78 -10.19 -4.24
N GLN A 74 -7.94 -8.87 -4.16
CA GLN A 74 -7.17 -7.90 -4.94
C GLN A 74 -6.50 -6.83 -4.08
N PHE A 75 -7.13 -6.45 -2.97
CA PHE A 75 -6.71 -5.30 -2.18
C PHE A 75 -6.63 -5.59 -0.69
N ILE A 76 -5.57 -5.07 -0.07
CA ILE A 76 -5.42 -4.90 1.36
C ILE A 76 -5.80 -3.46 1.69
N LYS A 77 -6.73 -3.27 2.63
CA LYS A 77 -7.15 -1.96 3.13
C LYS A 77 -6.61 -1.79 4.53
N LEU A 78 -5.72 -0.81 4.71
CA LEU A 78 -5.11 -0.44 5.98
C LEU A 78 -5.81 0.81 6.52
N LYS A 79 -6.16 0.80 7.80
CA LYS A 79 -6.76 1.94 8.49
C LYS A 79 -5.91 2.31 9.70
N ASN A 80 -5.38 3.54 9.72
CA ASN A 80 -4.62 4.04 10.86
C ASN A 80 -5.55 4.48 12.02
N THR A 81 -4.95 4.89 13.13
CA THR A 81 -5.68 5.36 14.32
C THR A 81 -6.51 6.61 14.08
N ASP A 82 -6.09 7.46 13.13
CA ASP A 82 -6.77 8.70 12.76
C ASP A 82 -7.95 8.45 11.80
N GLY A 83 -8.08 7.20 11.33
CA GLY A 83 -9.13 6.75 10.44
C GLY A 83 -8.84 6.95 8.94
N GLU A 84 -7.63 7.40 8.60
CA GLU A 84 -7.15 7.47 7.23
C GLU A 84 -6.95 6.06 6.67
N MET A 85 -7.28 5.92 5.39
CA MET A 85 -7.29 4.64 4.70
C MET A 85 -6.21 4.60 3.62
N ILE A 86 -5.43 3.52 3.59
CA ILE A 86 -4.55 3.17 2.48
C ILE A 86 -5.10 1.89 1.85
N GLN A 87 -5.18 1.87 0.52
CA GLN A 87 -5.55 0.67 -0.23
C GLN A 87 -4.35 0.23 -1.06
N LEU A 88 -3.86 -0.99 -0.81
CA LEU A 88 -2.73 -1.59 -1.50
C LEU A 88 -3.22 -2.75 -2.34
N ARG A 89 -2.85 -2.80 -3.62
CA ARG A 89 -3.07 -3.99 -4.43
C ARG A 89 -2.07 -5.07 -4.03
N TYR A 90 -2.49 -6.32 -4.07
CA TYR A 90 -1.58 -7.43 -3.88
C TYR A 90 -1.92 -8.61 -4.79
N LEU A 91 -0.93 -9.46 -5.00
CA LEU A 91 -1.08 -10.77 -5.65
C LEU A 91 -0.31 -11.80 -4.84
N LEU A 92 -0.95 -12.92 -4.50
CA LEU A 92 -0.28 -14.09 -3.95
C LEU A 92 -0.06 -15.12 -5.03
N ASP A 93 1.12 -15.74 -5.03
CA ASP A 93 1.44 -16.92 -5.82
C ASP A 93 2.17 -17.97 -4.96
N ASP A 94 2.68 -19.03 -5.59
CA ASP A 94 3.35 -20.14 -4.90
C ASP A 94 4.72 -19.77 -4.31
N GLU A 95 5.29 -18.65 -4.76
CA GLU A 95 6.63 -18.19 -4.37
C GLU A 95 6.59 -17.05 -3.35
N GLY A 96 5.49 -16.32 -3.26
CA GLY A 96 5.30 -15.28 -2.26
C GLY A 96 4.16 -14.32 -2.57
N MET A 97 4.41 -13.04 -2.31
CA MET A 97 3.45 -11.96 -2.56
C MET A 97 4.10 -10.90 -3.44
N TYR A 98 3.36 -10.34 -4.39
CA TYR A 98 3.63 -9.01 -4.90
C TYR A 98 2.74 -8.02 -4.14
N LEU A 99 3.35 -7.06 -3.45
CA LEU A 99 2.63 -5.94 -2.83
C LEU A 99 2.91 -4.69 -3.66
N TYR A 100 1.84 -4.03 -4.10
CA TYR A 100 1.97 -2.87 -4.97
C TYR A 100 2.10 -1.60 -4.12
N SER A 101 3.27 -0.96 -4.17
CA SER A 101 3.47 0.31 -3.50
C SER A 101 2.94 1.46 -4.35
N ASN A 102 2.20 2.37 -3.70
CA ASN A 102 1.54 3.49 -4.35
C ASN A 102 2.40 4.74 -4.24
N ASN A 103 2.97 5.19 -5.36
CA ASN A 103 3.79 6.40 -5.38
C ASN A 103 3.19 7.40 -6.37
N THR A 104 3.23 8.68 -6.01
CA THR A 104 2.77 9.75 -6.88
C THR A 104 3.99 10.50 -7.41
N TYR A 105 4.06 10.62 -8.72
CA TYR A 105 5.08 11.36 -9.43
C TYR A 105 4.45 12.60 -10.05
N SER A 106 5.20 13.69 -10.07
CA SER A 106 4.82 14.94 -10.73
C SER A 106 5.57 15.05 -12.05
N PHE A 107 4.92 15.57 -13.07
CA PHE A 107 5.53 15.83 -14.37
C PHE A 107 6.61 16.91 -14.23
N SER A 108 7.83 16.61 -14.64
CA SER A 108 8.97 17.55 -14.64
C SER A 108 9.44 17.91 -16.05
N GLY A 109 8.86 17.29 -17.09
CA GLY A 109 9.19 17.55 -18.49
C GLY A 109 8.73 18.91 -19.01
N THR A 110 9.12 19.24 -20.23
CA THR A 110 8.64 20.45 -20.92
C THR A 110 7.26 20.24 -21.54
N GLY A 111 6.37 21.23 -21.40
CA GLY A 111 5.04 21.19 -22.02
C GLY A 111 3.98 20.54 -21.14
N LYS A 112 3.04 19.82 -21.75
CA LYS A 112 2.00 19.04 -21.05
C LYS A 112 2.24 17.55 -21.33
N PRO A 113 2.01 16.67 -20.35
CA PRO A 113 2.13 15.24 -20.56
C PRO A 113 1.11 14.75 -21.59
N ASP A 114 1.54 13.82 -22.45
CA ASP A 114 0.69 13.04 -23.33
C ASP A 114 0.75 11.57 -22.88
N GLY A 115 -0.26 11.15 -22.11
CA GLY A 115 -0.24 9.86 -21.43
C GLY A 115 0.95 9.75 -20.47
N LEU A 116 1.75 8.70 -20.62
CA LEU A 116 2.97 8.48 -19.83
C LEU A 116 4.18 9.26 -20.37
N ILE A 117 4.15 9.76 -21.61
CA ILE A 117 5.33 10.30 -22.28
C ILE A 117 5.84 11.54 -21.55
N GLY A 118 7.14 11.55 -21.25
CA GLY A 118 7.86 12.63 -20.60
C GLY A 118 8.56 12.21 -19.31
N GLU A 119 8.97 13.20 -18.53
CA GLU A 119 9.74 13.06 -17.29
C GLU A 119 8.82 13.19 -16.08
N TRP A 120 8.95 12.26 -15.14
CA TRP A 120 8.15 12.16 -13.92
C TRP A 120 9.04 11.95 -12.72
N GLU A 121 8.81 12.71 -11.66
CA GLU A 121 9.66 12.68 -10.45
C GLU A 121 8.83 12.49 -9.19
N CYS A 122 9.36 11.68 -8.26
CA CYS A 122 8.88 11.56 -6.89
C CYS A 122 10.01 12.02 -5.94
N PRO A 123 10.13 13.33 -5.66
CA PRO A 123 11.27 13.88 -4.92
C PRO A 123 11.43 13.30 -3.52
N GLU A 124 10.33 12.95 -2.85
CA GLU A 124 10.34 12.37 -1.50
C GLU A 124 11.06 11.02 -1.43
N LYS A 125 11.06 10.26 -2.53
CA LYS A 125 11.73 8.97 -2.66
C LYS A 125 13.02 9.03 -3.48
N ASN A 126 13.29 10.19 -4.09
CA ASN A 126 14.35 10.37 -5.09
C ASN A 126 14.22 9.34 -6.23
N TRP A 127 12.98 9.12 -6.70
CA TRP A 127 12.67 8.25 -7.82
C TRP A 127 12.23 9.04 -9.05
N SER A 128 12.49 8.51 -10.24
CA SER A 128 12.07 9.13 -11.49
C SER A 128 11.80 8.14 -12.60
N TYR A 129 10.97 8.54 -13.55
CA TYR A 129 10.77 7.86 -14.82
C TYR A 129 10.88 8.85 -15.97
N PHE A 130 11.47 8.39 -17.08
CA PHE A 130 11.42 9.06 -18.36
C PHE A 130 10.88 8.10 -19.41
N PHE A 131 9.72 8.42 -20.00
CA PHE A 131 9.10 7.63 -21.06
C PHE A 131 9.17 8.37 -22.39
N THR A 132 9.55 7.68 -23.45
CA THR A 132 9.62 8.25 -24.81
C THR A 132 8.43 7.83 -25.67
N ASP A 133 8.18 8.60 -26.74
CA ASP A 133 7.21 8.27 -27.79
C ASP A 133 7.61 7.04 -28.63
N LYS A 134 8.84 6.55 -28.47
CA LYS A 134 9.37 5.36 -29.16
C LYS A 134 9.15 4.06 -28.37
N GLY A 135 8.46 4.13 -27.23
CA GLY A 135 8.22 2.97 -26.38
C GLY A 135 9.45 2.54 -25.55
N THR A 136 10.38 3.46 -25.27
CA THR A 136 11.52 3.21 -24.37
C THR A 136 11.35 3.97 -23.07
N PHE A 137 11.93 3.46 -21.99
CA PHE A 137 11.94 4.14 -20.70
C PHE A 137 13.33 4.17 -20.05
N MET A 138 13.48 5.09 -19.10
CA MET A 138 14.56 5.12 -18.12
C MET A 138 13.97 5.34 -16.73
N GLU A 139 14.35 4.50 -15.77
CA GLU A 139 13.95 4.56 -14.36
C GLU A 139 15.15 4.95 -13.50
N ASP A 140 14.94 5.92 -12.61
CA ASP A 140 15.90 6.49 -11.67
C ASP A 140 17.21 7.00 -12.31
N GLY A 141 17.20 7.25 -13.63
CA GLY A 141 18.38 7.67 -14.39
C GLY A 141 19.39 6.55 -14.70
N TYR A 142 19.08 5.29 -14.37
CA TYR A 142 20.00 4.16 -14.51
C TYR A 142 19.40 2.98 -15.25
N PHE A 143 18.20 2.54 -14.88
CA PHE A 143 17.59 1.33 -15.44
C PHE A 143 16.87 1.68 -16.73
N THR A 144 17.16 0.97 -17.83
CA THR A 144 16.58 1.28 -19.14
C THR A 144 15.89 0.06 -19.74
N GLY A 145 14.95 0.32 -20.64
CA GLY A 145 14.24 -0.76 -21.32
C GLY A 145 13.17 -0.27 -22.28
N TYR A 146 12.23 -1.16 -22.57
CA TYR A 146 11.05 -0.90 -23.38
C TYR A 146 9.80 -0.93 -22.52
N TYR A 147 8.78 -0.17 -22.90
CA TYR A 147 7.50 -0.22 -22.24
C TYR A 147 6.35 -0.37 -23.23
N THR A 148 5.27 -0.96 -22.75
CA THR A 148 3.99 -1.04 -23.47
C THR A 148 2.87 -0.60 -22.54
N VAL A 149 1.84 0.02 -23.10
CA VAL A 149 0.70 0.56 -22.36
C VAL A 149 -0.56 -0.21 -22.74
N ASP A 150 -1.36 -0.56 -21.74
CA ASP A 150 -2.71 -1.08 -21.88
C ASP A 150 -3.68 -0.11 -21.19
N ASP A 151 -4.22 0.82 -21.97
CA ASP A 151 -5.14 1.85 -21.49
C ASP A 151 -6.44 1.24 -20.92
N LYS A 152 -6.86 0.08 -21.44
CA LYS A 152 -8.11 -0.58 -21.02
C LYS A 152 -8.03 -1.04 -19.56
N ASN A 153 -6.86 -1.52 -19.16
CA ASN A 153 -6.60 -2.00 -17.80
C ASN A 153 -5.86 -0.98 -16.93
N SER A 154 -5.50 0.17 -17.52
CA SER A 154 -4.67 1.22 -16.87
C SER A 154 -3.38 0.63 -16.30
N THR A 155 -2.69 -0.15 -17.14
CA THR A 155 -1.40 -0.76 -16.82
C THR A 155 -0.33 -0.40 -17.83
N PHE A 156 0.91 -0.37 -17.41
CA PHE A 156 2.06 -0.41 -18.32
C PHE A 156 3.01 -1.53 -17.90
N LYS A 157 3.65 -2.14 -18.90
CA LYS A 157 4.65 -3.19 -18.68
C LYS A 157 6.04 -2.64 -18.99
N LEU A 158 6.96 -2.76 -18.04
CA LEU A 158 8.38 -2.48 -18.19
C LEU A 158 9.12 -3.78 -18.54
N VAL A 159 9.90 -3.75 -19.61
CA VAL A 159 10.80 -4.82 -20.03
C VAL A 159 12.20 -4.25 -19.98
N TYR A 160 12.96 -4.63 -18.94
CA TYR A 160 14.30 -4.10 -18.70
C TYR A 160 15.31 -4.69 -19.69
N ASN A 161 16.32 -3.90 -20.06
CA ASN A 161 17.46 -4.39 -20.84
C ASN A 161 18.37 -5.31 -20.01
N ASP A 162 18.39 -5.11 -18.68
CA ASP A 162 19.12 -5.93 -17.72
C ASP A 162 18.30 -7.17 -17.31
N GLN A 163 18.91 -8.06 -16.51
CA GLN A 163 18.26 -9.29 -16.03
C GLN A 163 17.32 -9.03 -14.84
N PHE A 164 16.36 -8.13 -15.03
CA PHE A 164 15.22 -7.98 -14.13
C PHE A 164 14.00 -8.72 -14.68
N GLU A 165 13.08 -9.08 -13.79
CA GLU A 165 11.77 -9.56 -14.21
C GLU A 165 11.01 -8.44 -14.93
N ASP A 166 10.19 -8.82 -15.90
CA ASP A 166 9.25 -7.89 -16.51
C ASP A 166 8.25 -7.41 -15.44
N THR A 167 8.06 -6.09 -15.35
CA THR A 167 7.23 -5.48 -14.30
C THR A 167 5.95 -4.93 -14.91
N VAL A 168 4.79 -5.37 -14.41
CA VAL A 168 3.48 -4.78 -14.76
C VAL A 168 3.03 -3.85 -13.65
N CYS A 169 3.00 -2.56 -13.95
CA CYS A 169 2.54 -1.51 -13.04
C CYS A 169 1.10 -1.11 -13.38
N TYR A 170 0.32 -0.78 -12.35
CA TYR A 170 -0.95 -0.08 -12.55
C TYR A 170 -0.71 1.42 -12.42
N TYR A 171 -1.50 2.23 -13.12
CA TYR A 171 -1.38 3.67 -13.01
C TYR A 171 -2.70 4.42 -13.08
N THR A 172 -2.67 5.65 -12.61
CA THR A 172 -3.73 6.63 -12.85
C THR A 172 -3.07 7.95 -13.21
N LEU A 173 -3.55 8.59 -14.27
CA LEU A 173 -3.12 9.93 -14.68
C LEU A 173 -4.15 10.96 -14.23
N ASP A 174 -3.66 12.01 -13.59
CA ASP A 174 -4.41 13.22 -13.26
C ASP A 174 -3.56 14.44 -13.63
N ASN A 175 -3.78 14.97 -14.83
CA ASN A 175 -3.07 16.12 -15.37
C ASN A 175 -1.54 15.95 -15.32
N ASP A 176 -0.88 16.69 -14.42
CA ASP A 176 0.57 16.71 -14.20
C ASP A 176 1.02 15.72 -13.13
N LYS A 177 0.15 14.79 -12.73
CA LYS A 177 0.46 13.73 -11.77
C LYS A 177 0.16 12.35 -12.33
N ILE A 178 1.07 11.43 -12.03
CA ILE A 178 0.84 10.01 -12.21
C ILE A 178 0.95 9.31 -10.87
N LYS A 179 -0.07 8.52 -10.52
CA LYS A 179 0.01 7.55 -9.44
C LYS A 179 0.40 6.22 -10.06
N ILE A 180 1.50 5.63 -9.60
CA ILE A 180 1.98 4.31 -10.04
C ILE A 180 1.85 3.34 -8.87
N GLU A 181 1.21 2.21 -9.10
CA GLU A 181 1.23 1.05 -8.21
C GLU A 181 2.32 0.10 -8.74
N TYR A 182 3.49 0.10 -8.09
CA TYR A 182 4.67 -0.69 -8.50
C TYR A 182 4.73 -2.01 -7.72
N PRO A 183 4.83 -3.18 -8.38
CA PRO A 183 4.83 -4.47 -7.69
C PRO A 183 6.19 -4.77 -7.04
N TRP A 184 6.21 -4.87 -5.71
CA TRP A 184 7.36 -5.35 -4.97
C TRP A 184 7.21 -6.81 -4.60
N ARG A 185 8.17 -7.63 -5.07
CA ARG A 185 8.26 -9.04 -4.68
C ARG A 185 8.63 -9.17 -3.21
N MET A 186 7.80 -9.89 -2.47
CA MET A 186 7.92 -10.10 -1.04
C MET A 186 7.97 -11.59 -0.71
N VAL A 187 8.79 -11.90 0.28
CA VAL A 187 8.94 -13.24 0.84
C VAL A 187 8.43 -13.27 2.27
N LYS A 188 7.82 -14.38 2.64
CA LYS A 188 7.37 -14.60 4.02
C LYS A 188 8.58 -14.85 4.90
N MET A 189 8.67 -14.10 6.00
CA MET A 189 9.73 -14.27 6.97
C MET A 189 9.41 -15.46 7.88
N ASN A 190 10.41 -16.30 8.10
CA ASN A 190 10.36 -17.29 9.15
C ASN A 190 10.67 -16.59 10.47
N VAL A 191 9.64 -16.17 11.19
CA VAL A 191 9.81 -15.72 12.57
C VAL A 191 10.27 -16.94 13.37
N LYS A 192 11.53 -16.92 13.82
CA LYS A 192 12.08 -17.95 14.72
C LYS A 192 11.51 -17.81 16.12
#